data_AF-A0A432R7A4-F1
#
_entry.id   AF-A0A432R7A4-F1
#
_cell.length_a   1.000
_cell.length_b   1.000
_cell.length_c   1.000
_cell.angle_alpha   90.00
_cell.angle_beta   90.00
_cell.angle_gamma   90.00
#
_symmetry.space_group_name_H-M   'P 1'
#
loop_
_entity.id
_entity.type
_entity.pdbx_description
1 polymer ?
#
loop_
_entity_poly.entity_id
_entity_poly.type
_entity_poly.pdbx_seq_one_letter_code
_entity_poly.pdbx_strand_id
1 'polypeptide(L)'
;MIANLIDYLSDRLPTVTKVCYAVMAFIVFWSMSVDTSHAHTWAEKMIPGFWSLFGLASCAIVIMVARWYGKSGIQTREDYYDN
;
A
#
# COMPACT_ATOMS: atom_id res chain seq x y z
N MET A 1 -1.01 5.16 26.87
CA MET A 1 -0.08 5.85 25.94
C MET A 1 -0.29 5.39 24.50
N ILE A 2 -0.25 4.08 24.21
CA ILE A 2 -0.58 3.53 22.87
C ILE A 2 -2.06 3.75 22.49
N ALA A 3 -2.99 3.54 23.44
CA ALA A 3 -4.41 3.82 23.23
C ALA A 3 -4.66 5.28 22.78
N ASN A 4 -4.10 6.26 23.50
CA ASN A 4 -4.20 7.67 23.14
C ASN A 4 -3.65 8.00 21.74
N LEU A 5 -2.63 7.28 21.27
CA LEU A 5 -2.10 7.45 19.91
C LEU A 5 -3.05 6.89 18.86
N ILE A 6 -3.64 5.72 19.14
CA ILE A 6 -4.65 5.12 18.27
C ILE A 6 -5.88 6.02 18.17
N ASP A 7 -6.37 6.54 19.30
CA ASP A 7 -7.51 7.47 19.34
C ASP A 7 -7.19 8.74 18.56
N TYR A 8 -5.99 9.31 18.75
CA TYR A 8 -5.54 10.50 18.02
C TYR A 8 -5.52 10.31 16.49
N LEU A 9 -5.07 9.14 16.02
CA LEU A 9 -5.02 8.80 14.60
C LEU A 9 -6.43 8.47 14.07
N SER A 10 -7.26 7.77 14.85
CA SER A 10 -8.65 7.45 14.55
C SER A 10 -9.50 8.71 14.36
N ASP A 11 -9.35 9.70 15.24
CA ASP A 11 -10.05 11.00 15.15
C ASP A 11 -9.66 11.80 13.90
N ARG A 12 -8.50 11.50 13.30
CA ARG A 12 -7.96 12.19 12.12
C ARG A 12 -7.81 11.28 10.92
N LEU A 13 -8.51 10.15 10.87
CA LEU A 13 -8.41 9.17 9.78
C LEU A 13 -8.48 9.78 8.37
N PRO A 14 -9.36 10.75 8.06
CA PRO A 14 -9.39 11.37 6.74
C PRO A 14 -8.08 12.10 6.41
N THR A 15 -7.49 12.78 7.40
CA THR A 15 -6.23 13.50 7.25
C THR A 15 -5.06 12.53 7.12
N VAL A 16 -4.98 11.51 7.98
CA VAL A 16 -3.92 10.48 7.92
C VAL A 16 -3.95 9.79 6.56
N THR A 17 -5.14 9.42 6.08
CA THR A 17 -5.32 8.79 4.77
C THR A 17 -4.82 9.68 3.64
N LYS A 18 -5.19 10.97 3.62
CA LYS A 18 -4.70 11.94 2.64
C LYS A 18 -3.18 12.10 2.69
N VAL A 19 -2.60 12.15 3.88
CA VAL A 19 -1.14 12.23 4.06
C VAL A 19 -0.45 10.99 3.50
N CYS A 20 -0.95 9.79 3.79
CA CYS A 20 -0.40 8.55 3.21
C CYS A 20 -0.46 8.55 1.68
N TYR A 21 -1.59 8.97 1.09
CA TYR A 21 -1.70 9.11 -0.36
C TYR A 21 -0.73 10.17 -0.93
N ALA A 22 -0.55 11.30 -0.23
CA ALA A 22 0.40 12.32 -0.64
C ALA A 22 1.84 11.81 -0.60
N VAL A 23 2.21 11.04 0.42
CA VAL A 23 3.53 10.40 0.54
C VAL A 23 3.73 9.38 -0.59
N MET A 24 2.75 8.53 -0.87
CA MET A 24 2.84 7.59 -2.00
C MET A 24 3.01 8.30 -3.34
N ALA A 25 2.23 9.36 -3.59
CA ALA A 25 2.36 10.17 -4.81
C ALA A 25 3.76 10.81 -4.90
N PHE A 26 4.26 11.38 -3.79
CA PHE A 26 5.60 11.96 -3.73
C PHE A 26 6.69 10.94 -4.07
N ILE A 27 6.59 9.71 -3.55
CA ILE A 27 7.53 8.63 -3.86
C ILE A 27 7.51 8.29 -5.35
N VAL A 28 6.34 8.23 -5.98
CA VAL A 28 6.22 7.96 -7.43
C VAL A 28 6.87 9.07 -8.23
N PHE A 29 6.60 10.33 -7.92
CA PHE A 29 7.21 11.48 -8.60
C PHE A 29 8.73 11.50 -8.41
N TRP A 30 9.21 11.25 -7.19
CA TRP A 30 10.64 11.17 -6.90
C TRP A 30 11.31 10.04 -7.68
N SER A 31 10.64 8.89 -7.81
CA SER A 31 11.14 7.74 -8.56
C SER A 31 11.35 8.01 -10.04
N MET A 32 10.71 9.04 -10.62
CA MET A 32 10.96 9.47 -12.00
C MET A 32 12.31 10.17 -12.18
N SER A 33 12.90 10.69 -11.10
CA SER A 33 14.20 11.35 -11.12
C SER A 33 15.38 10.38 -10.96
N VAL A 34 15.12 9.10 -10.73
CA VAL A 34 16.14 8.06 -10.60
C VAL A 34 16.60 7.64 -11.99
N ASP A 35 17.92 7.61 -12.21
CA ASP A 35 18.51 7.19 -13.47
C ASP A 35 18.27 5.69 -13.73
N THR A 36 17.65 5.36 -14.87
CA THR A 36 17.38 3.98 -15.30
C THR A 36 18.22 3.57 -16.51
N SER A 37 19.35 4.24 -16.77
CA SER A 37 20.18 4.00 -17.96
C SER A 37 20.71 2.57 -18.08
N HIS A 38 20.93 1.90 -16.95
CA HIS A 38 21.42 0.52 -16.86
C HIS A 38 20.31 -0.53 -16.71
N ALA A 39 19.05 -0.13 -16.88
CA ALA A 39 17.93 -1.05 -16.87
C ALA A 39 18.11 -2.18 -17.92
N HIS A 40 17.84 -3.42 -17.53
CA HIS A 40 17.99 -4.58 -18.41
C HIS A 40 16.68 -4.93 -19.12
N THR A 41 15.54 -4.36 -18.70
CA THR A 41 14.24 -4.63 -19.31
C THR A 41 13.66 -3.41 -20.02
N TRP A 42 12.89 -3.64 -21.08
CA TRP A 42 12.24 -2.59 -21.87
C TRP A 42 11.30 -1.70 -21.03
N ALA A 43 10.58 -2.31 -20.07
CA ALA A 43 9.62 -1.61 -19.21
C ALA A 43 10.31 -0.58 -18.29
N GLU A 44 11.46 -0.93 -17.71
CA GLU A 44 12.27 -0.03 -16.87
C GLU A 44 12.85 1.17 -17.64
N LYS A 45 13.12 1.01 -18.95
CA LYS A 45 13.65 2.07 -19.81
C LYS A 45 12.56 3.04 -20.30
N MET A 46 11.38 2.51 -20.60
CA MET A 46 10.31 3.29 -21.24
C MET A 46 9.34 3.93 -20.24
N ILE A 47 9.23 3.38 -19.02
CA ILE A 47 8.28 3.85 -18.01
C ILE A 47 9.05 4.56 -16.88
N PRO A 48 9.02 5.91 -16.82
CA PRO A 48 9.62 6.63 -15.70
C PRO A 48 8.88 6.26 -14.39
N GLY A 49 9.65 5.95 -13.34
CA GLY A 49 9.09 5.51 -12.07
C GLY A 49 8.56 4.06 -12.02
N PHE A 50 8.92 3.22 -13.00
CA PHE A 50 8.46 1.82 -13.13
C PHE A 50 8.45 1.05 -11.81
N TRP A 51 9.55 1.08 -11.05
CA TRP A 51 9.69 0.32 -9.80
C TRP A 51 8.72 0.76 -8.71
N SER A 52 8.46 2.06 -8.59
CA SER A 52 7.49 2.58 -7.61
C SER A 52 6.06 2.18 -7.97
N LEU A 53 5.71 2.26 -9.26
CA LEU A 53 4.40 1.85 -9.78
C LEU A 53 4.21 0.34 -9.64
N PHE A 54 5.23 -0.45 -9.98
CA PHE A 54 5.21 -1.90 -9.85
C PHE A 54 5.02 -2.30 -8.38
N GLY A 55 5.81 -1.73 -7.46
CA GLY A 55 5.67 -2.02 -6.03
C GLY A 55 4.28 -1.68 -5.49
N LEU A 56 3.72 -0.52 -5.85
CA LEU A 56 2.37 -0.13 -5.45
C LEU A 56 1.31 -1.08 -6.03
N ALA A 57 1.40 -1.42 -7.31
CA ALA A 57 0.48 -2.34 -7.96
C ALA A 57 0.56 -3.75 -7.34
N SER A 58 1.77 -4.27 -7.12
CA SER A 58 1.98 -5.56 -6.47
C SER A 58 1.40 -5.58 -5.05
N CYS A 59 1.62 -4.52 -4.27
CA CYS A 59 1.03 -4.41 -2.93
C CYS A 59 -0.50 -4.47 -2.97
N ALA A 60 -1.13 -3.68 -3.85
CA ALA A 60 -2.58 -3.69 -4.03
C ALA A 60 -3.10 -5.08 -4.45
N ILE A 61 -2.41 -5.74 -5.39
CA ILE A 61 -2.76 -7.10 -5.83
C ILE A 61 -2.69 -8.09 -4.66
N VAL A 62 -1.60 -8.08 -3.89
CA VAL A 62 -1.45 -8.97 -2.73
C VAL A 62 -2.56 -8.74 -1.71
N ILE A 63 -2.91 -7.47 -1.41
CA ILE A 63 -4.02 -7.15 -0.51
C ILE A 63 -5.35 -7.69 -1.05
N MET A 64 -5.63 -7.50 -2.35
CA MET A 64 -6.86 -8.00 -2.97
C MET A 64 -6.95 -9.52 -2.91
N VAL A 65 -5.86 -10.21 -3.27
CA VAL A 65 -5.78 -11.68 -3.22
C VAL A 65 -5.96 -12.19 -1.79
N ALA A 66 -5.28 -11.58 -0.82
CA ALA A 66 -5.41 -11.96 0.59
C ALA A 66 -6.85 -11.76 1.09
N ARG A 67 -7.51 -10.65 0.73
CA ARG A 67 -8.91 -10.41 1.10
C ARG A 67 -9.86 -11.39 0.43
N TRP A 68 -9.64 -11.72 -0.84
CA TRP A 68 -10.45 -12.71 -1.55
C TRP A 68 -10.30 -14.09 -0.90
N TYR A 69 -9.06 -14.52 -0.68
CA TYR A 69 -8.74 -15.81 -0.07
C TYR A 69 -9.29 -15.93 1.35
N GLY A 70 -9.23 -14.87 2.16
CA GLY A 70 -9.85 -14.84 3.49
C GLY A 70 -11.36 -15.09 3.43
N LYS A 71 -12.06 -14.42 2.51
CA LYS A 71 -13.51 -14.58 2.29
C LYS A 71 -13.90 -15.94 1.70
N SER A 72 -12.96 -16.67 1.09
CA SER A 72 -13.20 -18.02 0.55
C SER A 72 -13.38 -19.10 1.63
N GLY A 73 -13.34 -18.73 2.93
CA GLY A 73 -13.71 -19.63 4.02
C GLY A 73 -12.60 -19.93 5.03
N ILE A 74 -11.49 -19.19 4.99
CA ILE A 74 -10.38 -19.35 5.95
C ILE A 74 -10.55 -18.43 7.16
N GLN A 75 -11.30 -17.34 7.03
CA GLN A 75 -11.60 -16.48 8.18
C GLN A 75 -12.56 -17.19 9.14
N THR A 76 -12.13 -17.30 10.40
CA THR A 76 -13.04 -17.69 11.49
C THR A 76 -14.00 -16.54 11.79
N ARG A 77 -15.16 -16.85 12.36
CA ARG A 77 -16.15 -15.82 12.70
C ARG A 77 -15.63 -14.89 13.79
N GLU A 78 -16.03 -13.63 13.76
CA GLU A 78 -15.58 -12.61 14.74
C GLU A 78 -15.99 -12.97 16.18
N ASP A 79 -17.08 -13.73 16.34
CA ASP A 79 -17.63 -14.20 17.61
C ASP A 79 -17.04 -15.53 18.13
N TYR A 80 -15.99 -16.05 17.48
CA TYR A 80 -15.44 -17.37 17.79
C TYR A 80 -14.97 -17.53 19.25
N TYR A 81 -14.55 -16.45 19.90
CA TYR A 81 -14.08 -16.42 21.30
C TYR A 81 -15.05 -15.75 22.27
N ASP A 82 -16.27 -15.41 21.84
CA ASP A 82 -17.26 -14.74 22.70
C ASP A 82 -18.02 -15.71 23.62
N ASN A 83 -17.45 -16.90 23.91
CA ASN A 83 -17.93 -17.86 24.91
C ASN A 83 -16.89 -18.07 26.01
#